data_AF-A0A4Q4B650-F1
#
_entry.id   AF-A0A4Q4B650-F1
#
_cell.length_a   1.000
_cell.length_b   1.000
_cell.length_c   1.000
_cell.angle_alpha   90.00
_cell.angle_beta   90.00
_cell.angle_gamma   90.00
#
_symmetry.space_group_name_H-M   'P 1'
#
loop_
_entity.id
_entity.type
_entity.pdbx_description
1 polymer ?
#
loop_
_entity_poly.entity_id
_entity_poly.type
_entity_poly.pdbx_seq_one_letter_code
_entity_poly.pdbx_strand_id
1 'polypeptide(L)'
;MKEQENDKKSRSLDLVGLGETAKAIPKEVYVETTKALIDSFNKIVAPITETTSGFGRYIRQKFDNMVDAEKAVGAYTIQKAVEKAQLKGQLNSPKHLKSFVKSFEEASKEVDPTLHEMWENILANQLIDSEFHPRYVNILSNFSSSEAELLLKLNSFGNIGKDHSSYLGSPRNFTHYVLKNYDKEFNKWTYSCNVLLEFELAEVQAPNNGIYENTDRVTILYRTNSGNRFLNAVTIK
;
A
#
# COMPACT_ATOMS: atom_id res chain seq x y z
N MET A 1 -21.76 -29.24 23.50
CA MET A 1 -22.40 -28.05 22.91
C MET A 1 -21.73 -26.80 23.48
N LYS A 2 -20.76 -26.22 22.76
CA LYS A 2 -20.24 -24.85 22.95
C LYS A 2 -19.14 -24.62 21.91
N GLU A 3 -19.55 -24.43 20.65
CA GLU A 3 -18.63 -24.14 19.55
C GLU A 3 -19.38 -23.50 18.37
N GLN A 4 -20.17 -22.44 18.60
CA GLN A 4 -20.83 -21.70 17.50
C GLN A 4 -20.96 -20.18 17.70
N GLU A 5 -20.25 -19.56 18.65
CA GLU A 5 -20.48 -18.13 18.97
C GLU A 5 -19.30 -17.17 18.68
N ASN A 6 -18.15 -17.66 18.21
CA ASN A 6 -16.98 -16.81 17.95
C ASN A 6 -16.80 -16.35 16.48
N ASP A 7 -17.54 -16.90 15.53
CA ASP A 7 -17.30 -16.66 14.10
C ASP A 7 -18.12 -15.50 13.50
N LYS A 8 -19.03 -14.90 14.29
CA LYS A 8 -19.86 -13.76 13.87
C LYS A 8 -19.29 -12.39 14.23
N LYS A 9 -18.28 -12.32 15.10
CA LYS A 9 -17.74 -11.04 15.61
C LYS A 9 -16.62 -10.45 14.75
N SER A 10 -15.89 -11.25 13.98
CA SER A 10 -14.81 -10.76 13.10
C SER A 10 -15.35 -10.07 11.85
N ARG A 11 -16.42 -10.60 11.23
CA ARG A 11 -17.06 -9.98 10.06
C ARG A 11 -17.85 -8.70 10.37
N SER A 12 -18.22 -8.46 11.64
CA SER A 12 -18.98 -7.26 12.02
C SER A 12 -18.09 -6.06 12.36
N LEU A 13 -16.77 -6.23 12.48
CA LEU A 13 -15.82 -5.15 12.77
C LEU A 13 -15.34 -4.46 11.47
N ASP A 14 -15.18 -5.19 10.37
CA ASP A 14 -14.81 -4.63 9.06
C ASP A 14 -15.92 -3.80 8.40
N LEU A 15 -17.18 -4.15 8.64
CA LEU A 15 -18.35 -3.37 8.17
C LEU A 15 -18.53 -2.05 8.93
N VAL A 16 -18.05 -1.99 10.18
CA VAL A 16 -18.13 -0.78 11.00
C VAL A 16 -17.08 0.24 10.55
N GLY A 17 -15.88 -0.21 10.14
CA GLY A 17 -14.85 0.65 9.55
C GLY A 17 -15.30 1.29 8.22
N LEU A 18 -15.78 0.48 7.26
CA LEU A 18 -16.36 0.97 6.01
C LEU A 18 -17.58 1.87 6.24
N GLY A 19 -18.38 1.59 7.28
CA GLY A 19 -19.52 2.41 7.69
C GLY A 19 -19.14 3.76 8.29
N GLU A 20 -18.00 3.88 8.94
CA GLU A 20 -17.49 5.14 9.52
C GLU A 20 -16.89 6.05 8.43
N THR A 21 -16.12 5.49 7.49
CA THR A 21 -15.66 6.23 6.29
C THR A 21 -16.83 6.63 5.39
N ALA A 22 -17.86 5.78 5.27
CA ALA A 22 -19.11 6.13 4.59
C ALA A 22 -19.98 7.14 5.35
N LYS A 23 -19.80 7.33 6.66
CA LYS A 23 -20.46 8.42 7.42
C LYS A 23 -19.73 9.76 7.28
N ALA A 24 -18.44 9.75 6.96
CA ALA A 24 -17.64 10.96 6.77
C ALA A 24 -17.95 11.67 5.43
N ILE A 25 -18.55 10.97 4.48
CA ILE A 25 -19.03 11.52 3.21
C ILE A 25 -20.53 11.86 3.37
N PRO A 26 -20.95 13.13 3.23
CA PRO A 26 -22.36 13.53 3.42
C PRO A 26 -23.32 12.76 2.50
N LYS A 27 -24.53 12.45 2.96
CA LYS A 27 -25.51 11.63 2.19
C LYS A 27 -25.98 12.28 0.90
N GLU A 28 -26.07 13.61 0.87
CA GLU A 28 -26.41 14.39 -0.33
C GLU A 28 -25.23 14.39 -1.33
N VAL A 29 -23.99 14.38 -0.80
CA VAL A 29 -22.77 14.19 -1.58
C VAL A 29 -22.75 12.78 -2.18
N TYR A 30 -23.18 11.73 -1.48
CA TYR A 30 -23.23 10.39 -2.06
C TYR A 30 -24.03 10.28 -3.37
N VAL A 31 -25.18 10.93 -3.53
CA VAL A 31 -26.02 10.68 -4.72
C VAL A 31 -25.60 11.52 -5.93
N GLU A 32 -25.32 12.82 -5.75
CA GLU A 32 -24.80 13.66 -6.85
C GLU A 32 -23.33 13.40 -7.15
N THR A 33 -22.53 13.14 -6.12
CA THR A 33 -21.08 12.90 -6.28
C THR A 33 -20.82 11.51 -6.81
N THR A 34 -21.62 10.48 -6.47
CA THR A 34 -21.48 9.17 -7.13
C THR A 34 -21.76 9.28 -8.63
N LYS A 35 -22.75 10.07 -9.06
CA LYS A 35 -22.97 10.30 -10.50
C LYS A 35 -21.80 11.05 -11.15
N ALA A 36 -21.31 12.12 -10.52
CA ALA A 36 -20.15 12.87 -11.01
C ALA A 36 -18.85 12.01 -11.03
N LEU A 37 -18.71 11.11 -10.06
CA LEU A 37 -17.61 10.16 -9.92
C LEU A 37 -17.71 9.04 -10.95
N ILE A 38 -18.91 8.50 -11.20
CA ILE A 38 -19.19 7.54 -12.28
C ILE A 38 -18.95 8.19 -13.64
N ASP A 39 -19.38 9.44 -13.84
CA ASP A 39 -19.12 10.18 -15.07
C ASP A 39 -17.63 10.46 -15.26
N SER A 40 -16.92 10.77 -14.18
CA SER A 40 -15.45 10.92 -14.18
C SER A 40 -14.76 9.60 -14.49
N PHE A 41 -15.18 8.50 -13.86
CA PHE A 41 -14.69 7.16 -14.15
C PHE A 41 -14.97 6.78 -15.61
N ASN A 42 -16.16 7.05 -16.13
CA ASN A 42 -16.49 6.81 -17.54
C ASN A 42 -15.62 7.64 -18.48
N LYS A 43 -15.32 8.90 -18.16
CA LYS A 43 -14.40 9.74 -18.94
C LYS A 43 -12.96 9.25 -18.88
N ILE A 44 -12.54 8.69 -17.75
CA ILE A 44 -11.19 8.15 -17.54
C ILE A 44 -11.02 6.81 -18.25
N VAL A 45 -12.04 5.97 -18.15
CA VAL A 45 -12.06 4.64 -18.76
C VAL A 45 -12.38 4.75 -20.25
N ALA A 46 -13.03 5.80 -20.75
CA ALA A 46 -13.37 5.96 -22.17
C ALA A 46 -12.14 5.88 -23.12
N PRO A 47 -11.04 6.65 -22.92
CA PRO A 47 -9.81 6.50 -23.71
C PRO A 47 -9.22 5.09 -23.65
N ILE A 48 -9.35 4.42 -22.51
CA ILE A 48 -8.94 3.03 -22.31
C ILE A 48 -9.87 2.10 -23.12
N THR A 49 -11.18 2.32 -23.12
CA THR A 49 -12.19 1.53 -23.85
C THR A 49 -12.08 1.68 -25.37
N GLU A 50 -11.75 2.87 -25.87
CA GLU A 50 -11.65 3.16 -27.31
C GLU A 50 -10.42 2.49 -27.93
N THR A 51 -9.31 2.44 -27.19
CA THR A 51 -8.07 1.77 -27.61
C THR A 51 -8.08 0.26 -27.33
N THR A 52 -8.89 -0.20 -26.36
CA THR A 52 -8.99 -1.61 -25.98
C THR A 52 -10.44 -1.99 -25.65
N SER A 53 -11.24 -2.26 -26.68
CA SER A 53 -12.70 -2.49 -26.57
C SER A 53 -13.12 -3.53 -25.52
N GLY A 54 -12.27 -4.50 -25.19
CA GLY A 54 -12.52 -5.49 -24.14
C GLY A 54 -12.13 -5.07 -22.72
N PHE A 55 -11.03 -4.32 -22.55
CA PHE A 55 -10.48 -4.06 -21.22
C PHE A 55 -11.28 -3.01 -20.46
N GLY A 56 -11.64 -1.92 -21.11
CA GLY A 56 -12.46 -0.91 -20.47
C GLY A 56 -13.87 -1.41 -20.11
N ARG A 57 -14.44 -2.31 -20.93
CA ARG A 57 -15.68 -3.04 -20.58
C ARG A 57 -15.48 -3.93 -19.35
N TYR A 58 -14.34 -4.59 -19.25
CA TYR A 58 -14.01 -5.43 -18.10
C TYR A 58 -13.87 -4.62 -16.80
N ILE A 59 -13.15 -3.50 -16.82
CA ILE A 59 -13.07 -2.59 -15.66
C ILE A 59 -14.46 -2.08 -15.27
N ARG A 60 -15.27 -1.68 -16.26
CA ARG A 60 -16.65 -1.23 -16.00
C ARG A 60 -17.50 -2.33 -15.36
N GLN A 61 -17.43 -3.55 -15.87
CA GLN A 61 -18.13 -4.69 -15.27
C GLN A 61 -17.68 -4.94 -13.83
N LYS A 62 -16.37 -4.84 -13.53
CA LYS A 62 -15.86 -4.96 -12.17
C LYS A 62 -16.42 -3.87 -11.25
N PHE A 63 -16.42 -2.63 -11.72
CA PHE A 63 -17.00 -1.50 -11.01
C PHE A 63 -18.51 -1.66 -10.78
N ASP A 64 -19.27 -2.06 -11.80
CA ASP A 64 -20.72 -2.23 -11.70
C ASP A 64 -21.11 -3.31 -10.68
N ASN A 65 -20.26 -4.32 -10.49
CA ASN A 65 -20.42 -5.40 -9.52
C ASN A 65 -20.02 -5.04 -8.08
N MET A 66 -19.36 -3.89 -7.86
CA MET A 66 -19.00 -3.41 -6.52
C MET A 66 -20.23 -2.90 -5.75
N VAL A 67 -20.16 -2.89 -4.43
CA VAL A 67 -21.20 -2.24 -3.60
C VAL A 67 -21.08 -0.72 -3.67
N ASP A 68 -22.14 0.01 -3.31
CA ASP A 68 -22.18 1.48 -3.48
C ASP A 68 -21.04 2.21 -2.76
N ALA A 69 -20.64 1.73 -1.58
CA ALA A 69 -19.50 2.28 -0.84
C ALA A 69 -18.18 2.08 -1.61
N GLU A 70 -17.92 0.87 -2.10
CA GLU A 70 -16.73 0.56 -2.92
C GLU A 70 -16.72 1.34 -4.24
N LYS A 71 -17.90 1.55 -4.86
CA LYS A 71 -18.03 2.38 -6.05
C LYS A 71 -17.60 3.82 -5.80
N ALA A 72 -18.04 4.41 -4.69
CA ALA A 72 -17.65 5.77 -4.33
C ALA A 72 -16.13 5.87 -4.09
N VAL A 73 -15.55 4.96 -3.30
CA VAL A 73 -14.11 4.92 -3.01
C VAL A 73 -13.30 4.66 -4.28
N GLY A 74 -13.67 3.65 -5.07
CA GLY A 74 -12.98 3.28 -6.30
C GLY A 74 -12.99 4.41 -7.33
N ALA A 75 -14.13 5.07 -7.54
CA ALA A 75 -14.21 6.19 -8.47
C ALA A 75 -13.40 7.42 -7.99
N TYR A 76 -13.42 7.71 -6.69
CA TYR A 76 -12.58 8.75 -6.09
C TYR A 76 -11.09 8.45 -6.30
N THR A 77 -10.68 7.21 -6.02
CA THR A 77 -9.29 6.74 -6.18
C THR A 77 -8.81 6.88 -7.62
N ILE A 78 -9.63 6.46 -8.59
CA ILE A 78 -9.27 6.54 -10.01
C ILE A 78 -9.18 8.00 -10.46
N GLN A 79 -10.09 8.87 -10.01
CA GLN A 79 -10.00 10.30 -10.27
C GLN A 79 -8.67 10.86 -9.75
N LYS A 80 -8.31 10.58 -8.48
CA LYS A 80 -7.05 11.04 -7.88
C LYS A 80 -5.82 10.48 -8.58
N ALA A 81 -5.83 9.21 -8.92
CA ALA A 81 -4.76 8.57 -9.67
C ALA A 81 -4.55 9.23 -11.05
N VAL A 82 -5.63 9.56 -11.75
CA VAL A 82 -5.57 10.27 -13.04
C VAL A 82 -5.06 11.70 -12.87
N GLU A 83 -5.56 12.45 -11.88
CA GLU A 83 -5.06 13.79 -11.57
C GLU A 83 -3.54 13.76 -11.33
N LYS A 84 -3.06 12.83 -10.50
CA LYS A 84 -1.63 12.61 -10.22
C LYS A 84 -0.84 12.22 -11.48
N ALA A 85 -1.40 11.36 -12.32
CA ALA A 85 -0.78 10.91 -13.56
C ALA A 85 -0.65 12.04 -14.59
N GLN A 86 -1.70 12.85 -14.76
CA GLN A 86 -1.73 13.99 -15.69
C GLN A 86 -0.71 15.07 -15.31
N LEU A 87 -0.50 15.30 -14.01
CA LEU A 87 0.54 16.23 -13.54
C LEU A 87 1.96 15.78 -13.91
N LYS A 88 2.18 14.48 -14.15
CA LYS A 88 3.49 13.90 -14.45
C LYS A 88 3.75 13.71 -15.94
N GLY A 89 2.72 13.62 -16.75
CA GLY A 89 2.87 13.47 -18.19
C GLY A 89 1.62 13.00 -18.89
N GLN A 90 1.82 12.47 -20.10
CA GLN A 90 0.73 11.94 -20.91
C GLN A 90 0.24 10.61 -20.35
N LEU A 91 -1.08 10.47 -20.26
CA LEU A 91 -1.73 9.22 -19.89
C LEU A 91 -1.55 8.17 -20.99
N ASN A 92 -1.13 6.99 -20.58
CA ASN A 92 -0.96 5.81 -21.40
C ASN A 92 -1.92 4.70 -20.93
N SER A 93 -2.24 3.77 -21.82
CA SER A 93 -2.96 2.56 -21.42
C SER A 93 -2.06 1.70 -20.53
N PRO A 94 -2.58 1.14 -19.42
CA PRO A 94 -1.80 0.26 -18.56
C PRO A 94 -1.29 -0.96 -19.33
N LYS A 95 0.02 -1.25 -19.24
CA LYS A 95 0.62 -2.43 -19.89
C LYS A 95 0.13 -3.74 -19.27
N HIS A 96 -0.05 -3.75 -17.95
CA HIS A 96 -0.44 -4.93 -17.18
C HIS A 96 -1.88 -4.85 -16.72
N LEU A 97 -2.82 -5.10 -17.64
CA LEU A 97 -4.27 -4.99 -17.43
C LEU A 97 -4.80 -5.72 -16.19
N LYS A 98 -4.36 -6.96 -15.95
CA LYS A 98 -4.74 -7.74 -14.75
C LYS A 98 -4.26 -7.07 -13.46
N SER A 99 -3.05 -6.50 -13.49
CA SER A 99 -2.47 -5.80 -12.36
C SER A 99 -3.24 -4.51 -12.07
N PHE A 100 -3.64 -3.78 -13.10
CA PHE A 100 -4.42 -2.55 -12.95
C PHE A 100 -5.80 -2.82 -12.35
N VAL A 101 -6.50 -3.86 -12.84
CA VAL A 101 -7.79 -4.25 -12.28
C VAL A 101 -7.66 -4.68 -10.83
N LYS A 102 -6.63 -5.46 -10.49
CA LYS A 102 -6.38 -5.81 -9.09
C LYS A 102 -6.12 -4.56 -8.23
N SER A 103 -5.27 -3.64 -8.68
CA SER A 103 -5.03 -2.38 -7.95
C SER A 103 -6.34 -1.64 -7.68
N PHE A 104 -7.21 -1.56 -8.68
CA PHE A 104 -8.50 -0.89 -8.55
C PHE A 104 -9.43 -1.58 -7.55
N GLU A 105 -9.54 -2.91 -7.62
CA GLU A 105 -10.38 -3.70 -6.72
C GLU A 105 -9.90 -3.67 -5.26
N GLU A 106 -8.59 -3.63 -5.03
CA GLU A 106 -8.04 -3.47 -3.67
C GLU A 106 -8.23 -2.04 -3.17
N ALA A 107 -7.94 -1.04 -4.01
CA ALA A 107 -8.09 0.37 -3.63
C ALA A 107 -9.54 0.75 -3.30
N SER A 108 -10.53 0.17 -4.00
CA SER A 108 -11.95 0.42 -3.71
C SER A 108 -12.40 -0.08 -2.33
N LYS A 109 -11.60 -0.92 -1.68
CA LYS A 109 -11.87 -1.50 -0.35
C LYS A 109 -11.00 -0.88 0.74
N GLU A 110 -10.01 -0.08 0.36
CA GLU A 110 -9.09 0.52 1.30
C GLU A 110 -9.74 1.69 2.04
N VAL A 111 -9.56 1.71 3.35
CA VAL A 111 -10.11 2.75 4.24
C VAL A 111 -9.01 3.45 5.04
N ASP A 112 -7.83 2.83 5.15
CA ASP A 112 -6.67 3.47 5.76
C ASP A 112 -6.14 4.56 4.82
N PRO A 113 -6.05 5.82 5.27
CA PRO A 113 -5.63 6.92 4.40
C PRO A 113 -4.22 6.74 3.79
N THR A 114 -3.30 6.11 4.53
CA THR A 114 -1.92 5.91 4.06
C THR A 114 -1.88 4.87 2.95
N LEU A 115 -2.53 3.73 3.16
CA LEU A 115 -2.64 2.69 2.14
C LEU A 115 -3.45 3.16 0.93
N HIS A 116 -4.50 3.96 1.17
CA HIS A 116 -5.32 4.51 0.10
C HIS A 116 -4.49 5.42 -0.82
N GLU A 117 -3.70 6.32 -0.24
CA GLU A 117 -2.76 7.15 -1.00
C GLU A 117 -1.72 6.29 -1.77
N MET A 118 -1.22 5.22 -1.14
CA MET A 118 -0.31 4.27 -1.80
C MET A 118 -0.96 3.61 -3.02
N TRP A 119 -2.23 3.23 -2.94
CA TRP A 119 -3.00 2.67 -4.04
C TRP A 119 -3.23 3.68 -5.18
N GLU A 120 -3.60 4.91 -4.85
CA GLU A 120 -3.72 6.00 -5.84
C GLU A 120 -2.42 6.17 -6.62
N ASN A 121 -1.29 6.11 -5.92
CA ASN A 121 0.04 6.26 -6.52
C ASN A 121 0.42 5.07 -7.40
N ILE A 122 0.06 3.83 -7.01
CA ILE A 122 0.20 2.65 -7.88
C ILE A 122 -0.61 2.82 -9.16
N LEU A 123 -1.88 3.19 -9.05
CA LEU A 123 -2.76 3.37 -10.20
C LEU A 123 -2.25 4.48 -11.12
N ALA A 124 -1.79 5.60 -10.55
CA ALA A 124 -1.20 6.70 -11.31
C ALA A 124 0.04 6.24 -12.08
N ASN A 125 0.97 5.53 -11.42
CA ASN A 125 2.17 5.00 -12.06
C ASN A 125 1.83 3.98 -13.16
N GLN A 126 0.82 3.14 -12.99
CA GLN A 126 0.36 2.23 -14.04
C GLN A 126 -0.18 2.94 -15.29
N LEU A 127 -0.58 4.22 -15.17
CA LEU A 127 -1.08 5.05 -16.27
C LEU A 127 0.01 5.88 -16.96
N ILE A 128 1.22 5.99 -16.40
CA ILE A 128 2.30 6.82 -16.97
C ILE A 128 3.59 6.03 -17.23
N ASP A 129 3.89 5.04 -16.39
CA ASP A 129 5.13 4.26 -16.43
C ASP A 129 4.95 2.95 -17.21
N SER A 130 5.61 2.89 -18.37
CA SER A 130 5.62 1.69 -19.22
C SER A 130 6.44 0.52 -18.65
N GLU A 131 7.25 0.78 -17.62
CA GLU A 131 8.07 -0.20 -16.91
C GLU A 131 7.50 -0.58 -15.53
N PHE A 132 6.28 -0.13 -15.20
CA PHE A 132 5.63 -0.47 -13.93
C PHE A 132 5.60 -1.98 -13.71
N HIS A 133 6.13 -2.43 -12.57
CA HIS A 133 6.24 -3.85 -12.26
C HIS A 133 5.03 -4.37 -11.44
N PRO A 134 4.26 -5.37 -11.92
CA PRO A 134 3.06 -5.89 -11.24
C PRO A 134 3.27 -6.39 -9.81
N ARG A 135 4.50 -6.78 -9.45
CA ARG A 135 4.86 -7.22 -8.07
C ARG A 135 4.48 -6.18 -7.02
N TYR A 136 4.51 -4.88 -7.33
CA TYR A 136 4.15 -3.83 -6.37
C TYR A 136 2.69 -3.94 -5.90
N VAL A 137 1.78 -4.31 -6.80
CA VAL A 137 0.36 -4.56 -6.47
C VAL A 137 0.23 -5.75 -5.53
N ASN A 138 1.01 -6.80 -5.76
CA ASN A 138 0.99 -7.98 -4.89
C ASN A 138 1.60 -7.70 -3.51
N ILE A 139 2.61 -6.85 -3.44
CA ILE A 139 3.20 -6.44 -2.17
C ILE A 139 2.18 -5.61 -1.38
N LEU A 140 1.64 -4.54 -1.97
CA LEU A 140 0.73 -3.64 -1.28
C LEU A 140 -0.57 -4.34 -0.84
N SER A 141 -1.07 -5.32 -1.62
CA SER A 141 -2.25 -6.11 -1.21
C SER A 141 -2.05 -6.98 0.03
N ASN A 142 -0.82 -7.10 0.54
CA ASN A 142 -0.51 -7.83 1.78
C ASN A 142 -0.08 -6.91 2.92
N PHE A 143 -0.18 -5.59 2.74
CA PHE A 143 0.17 -4.62 3.77
C PHE A 143 -1.06 -4.30 4.64
N SER A 144 -0.83 -4.18 5.93
CA SER A 144 -1.65 -3.39 6.84
C SER A 144 -1.05 -2.00 7.02
N SER A 145 -1.78 -1.11 7.70
CA SER A 145 -1.31 0.22 8.07
C SER A 145 0.03 0.18 8.80
N SER A 146 0.26 -0.85 9.63
CA SER A 146 1.49 -1.00 10.41
C SER A 146 2.72 -1.25 9.52
N GLU A 147 2.59 -2.07 8.46
CA GLU A 147 3.69 -2.27 7.51
C GLU A 147 3.96 -1.01 6.68
N ALA A 148 2.92 -0.31 6.24
CA ALA A 148 3.04 0.92 5.48
C ALA A 148 3.77 2.01 6.30
N GLU A 149 3.33 2.23 7.53
CA GLU A 149 3.97 3.17 8.44
C GLU A 149 5.42 2.80 8.75
N LEU A 150 5.70 1.51 8.99
CA LEU A 150 7.05 1.06 9.27
C LEU A 150 7.96 1.35 8.06
N LEU A 151 7.54 0.98 6.85
CA LEU A 151 8.31 1.20 5.62
C LEU A 151 8.63 2.69 5.40
N LEU A 152 7.69 3.58 5.70
CA LEU A 152 7.86 5.03 5.62
C LEU A 152 8.91 5.54 6.62
N LYS A 153 8.96 4.95 7.83
CA LYS A 153 9.91 5.30 8.90
C LYS A 153 11.33 4.78 8.64
N LEU A 154 11.48 3.68 7.89
CA LEU A 154 12.79 3.07 7.66
C LEU A 154 13.74 3.96 6.86
N ASN A 155 15.00 4.03 7.31
CA ASN A 155 16.09 4.68 6.57
C ASN A 155 16.64 3.76 5.48
N SER A 156 17.13 4.35 4.39
CA SER A 156 17.94 3.58 3.43
C SER A 156 19.32 3.24 4.03
N PHE A 157 19.94 2.17 3.54
CA PHE A 157 21.26 1.71 4.01
C PHE A 157 22.33 2.82 4.10
N GLY A 158 22.35 3.78 3.16
CA GLY A 158 23.30 4.90 3.20
C GLY A 158 23.15 5.83 4.41
N ASN A 159 22.01 5.78 5.10
CA ASN A 159 21.60 6.72 6.14
C ASN A 159 21.55 6.12 7.55
N ILE A 160 21.98 4.87 7.73
CA ILE A 160 21.95 4.17 9.04
C ILE A 160 23.25 4.29 9.85
N GLY A 161 24.27 4.99 9.32
CA GLY A 161 25.58 5.17 9.97
C GLY A 161 26.53 4.00 9.68
N LYS A 162 27.77 4.30 9.27
CA LYS A 162 28.75 3.28 8.84
C LYS A 162 29.46 2.64 10.03
N ASP A 163 29.40 1.32 10.11
CA ASP A 163 30.55 0.48 10.46
C ASP A 163 30.37 -0.95 9.95
N HIS A 164 31.45 -1.53 9.43
CA HIS A 164 31.48 -2.81 8.69
C HIS A 164 31.59 -4.03 9.60
N SER A 165 30.77 -4.09 10.66
CA SER A 165 30.68 -5.32 11.45
C SER A 165 29.75 -6.32 10.76
N SER A 166 30.17 -7.57 10.80
CA SER A 166 29.75 -8.71 9.98
C SER A 166 28.24 -8.93 9.87
N TYR A 167 27.80 -9.49 8.73
CA TYR A 167 26.47 -10.10 8.57
C TYR A 167 26.17 -11.03 9.76
N LEU A 168 25.13 -10.72 10.54
CA LEU A 168 24.64 -11.60 11.61
C LEU A 168 23.42 -12.40 11.14
N GLY A 169 23.34 -13.62 11.67
CA GLY A 169 22.46 -14.71 11.25
C GLY A 169 20.95 -14.47 11.36
N SER A 170 20.22 -15.55 11.04
CA SER A 170 18.78 -15.58 10.71
C SER A 170 17.91 -14.59 11.52
N PRO A 171 17.00 -13.83 10.87
CA PRO A 171 16.13 -12.83 11.50
C PRO A 171 15.18 -13.36 12.59
N ARG A 172 15.22 -14.66 12.90
CA ARG A 172 14.29 -15.34 13.81
C ARG A 172 14.53 -15.06 15.30
N ASN A 173 15.54 -14.26 15.66
CA ASN A 173 15.96 -14.13 17.06
C ASN A 173 15.94 -12.70 17.63
N PHE A 174 15.58 -11.68 16.86
CA PHE A 174 15.56 -10.28 17.34
C PHE A 174 14.34 -9.99 18.22
N THR A 175 14.54 -9.17 19.26
CA THR A 175 13.46 -8.72 20.14
C THR A 175 13.17 -7.23 19.96
N HIS A 176 14.17 -6.47 19.51
CA HIS A 176 14.10 -5.03 19.30
C HIS A 176 14.87 -4.61 18.05
N TYR A 177 14.51 -3.46 17.51
CA TYR A 177 15.26 -2.80 16.45
C TYR A 177 15.42 -1.30 16.70
N VAL A 178 16.43 -0.73 16.05
CA VAL A 178 16.65 0.71 15.92
C VAL A 178 16.66 1.11 14.44
N LEU A 179 16.47 2.40 14.15
CA LEU A 179 16.39 2.90 12.77
C LEU A 179 17.75 3.37 12.22
N LYS A 180 18.68 3.69 13.12
CA LYS A 180 20.07 4.07 12.84
C LYS A 180 20.99 3.58 13.95
N ASN A 181 22.28 3.50 13.62
CA ASN A 181 23.32 3.34 14.63
C ASN A 181 23.23 4.46 15.68
N TYR A 182 23.46 4.08 16.94
CA TYR A 182 23.47 4.96 18.11
C TYR A 182 22.12 5.55 18.51
N ASP A 183 21.01 5.15 17.88
CA ASP A 183 19.67 5.47 18.39
C ASP A 183 19.52 4.89 19.80
N LYS A 184 18.93 5.70 20.69
CA LYS A 184 18.68 5.34 22.10
C LYS A 184 17.26 4.83 22.34
N GLU A 185 16.38 4.97 21.35
CA GLU A 185 15.01 4.52 21.40
C GLU A 185 14.89 3.16 20.74
N PHE A 186 14.49 2.16 21.52
CA PHE A 186 14.32 0.79 21.06
C PHE A 186 12.88 0.57 20.63
N ASN A 187 12.71 0.14 19.38
CA ASN A 187 11.42 -0.29 18.88
C ASN A 187 11.28 -1.80 19.11
N LYS A 188 10.12 -2.24 19.57
CA LYS A 188 9.85 -3.68 19.72
C LYS A 188 9.78 -4.35 18.35
N TRP A 189 10.38 -5.53 18.21
CA TRP A 189 10.22 -6.34 17.01
C TRP A 189 8.77 -6.83 16.88
N THR A 190 8.13 -6.56 15.75
CA THR A 190 6.74 -6.95 15.47
C THR A 190 6.66 -7.86 14.25
N TYR A 191 5.47 -8.41 13.99
CA TYR A 191 5.23 -9.19 12.78
C TYR A 191 5.47 -8.37 11.50
N SER A 192 5.19 -7.07 11.52
CA SER A 192 5.45 -6.16 10.39
C SER A 192 6.92 -6.12 9.99
N CYS A 193 7.85 -6.27 10.94
CA CYS A 193 9.27 -6.42 10.62
C CYS A 193 9.50 -7.66 9.75
N ASN A 194 8.91 -8.80 10.10
CA ASN A 194 9.04 -10.04 9.33
C ASN A 194 8.43 -9.90 7.93
N VAL A 195 7.25 -9.30 7.81
CA VAL A 195 6.59 -9.08 6.52
C VAL A 195 7.47 -8.24 5.58
N LEU A 196 8.08 -7.16 6.09
CA LEU A 196 8.99 -6.34 5.29
C LEU A 196 10.26 -7.10 4.87
N LEU A 197 10.77 -8.01 5.71
CA LEU A 197 11.90 -8.88 5.35
C LEU A 197 11.49 -9.93 4.29
N GLU A 198 10.32 -10.54 4.41
CA GLU A 198 9.80 -11.54 3.47
C GLU A 198 9.60 -10.97 2.06
N PHE A 199 9.15 -9.71 1.98
CA PHE A 199 9.04 -9.01 0.71
C PHE A 199 10.36 -8.37 0.22
N GLU A 200 11.47 -8.57 0.96
CA GLU A 200 12.79 -8.00 0.67
C GLU A 200 12.80 -6.47 0.66
N LEU A 201 11.87 -5.83 1.37
CA LEU A 201 11.73 -4.37 1.45
C LEU A 201 12.59 -3.78 2.56
N ALA A 202 12.86 -4.58 3.59
CA ALA A 202 13.76 -4.27 4.67
C ALA A 202 14.86 -5.34 4.81
N GLU A 203 15.92 -4.99 5.51
CA GLU A 203 17.01 -5.89 5.91
C GLU A 203 17.56 -5.44 7.26
N VAL A 204 18.35 -6.31 7.89
CA VAL A 204 18.91 -6.13 9.23
C VAL A 204 20.41 -5.95 9.18
N GLN A 205 20.95 -5.09 10.04
CA GLN A 205 22.38 -4.94 10.27
C GLN A 205 22.71 -5.10 11.76
N ALA A 206 23.86 -5.71 12.05
CA ALA A 206 24.41 -5.73 13.38
C ALA A 206 24.70 -4.28 13.85
N PRO A 207 24.32 -3.89 15.07
CA PRO A 207 24.78 -2.63 15.62
C PRO A 207 26.27 -2.69 15.95
N ASN A 208 26.93 -1.54 16.08
CA ASN A 208 28.34 -1.57 16.44
C ASN A 208 28.54 -2.17 17.84
N ASN A 209 29.65 -2.88 18.00
CA ASN A 209 30.05 -3.49 19.26
C ASN A 209 30.06 -2.46 20.38
N GLY A 210 29.58 -2.85 21.56
CA GLY A 210 29.61 -1.98 22.73
C GLY A 210 28.45 -0.99 22.86
N ILE A 211 27.61 -0.80 21.83
CA ILE A 211 26.54 0.20 21.89
C ILE A 211 25.37 -0.28 22.78
N TYR A 212 24.98 -1.55 22.65
CA TYR A 212 23.72 -2.07 23.21
C TYR A 212 23.94 -3.23 24.19
N GLU A 213 25.10 -3.28 24.87
CA GLU A 213 25.58 -4.40 25.70
C GLU A 213 24.60 -4.88 26.80
N ASN A 214 23.57 -4.10 27.13
CA ASN A 214 22.57 -4.42 28.15
C ASN A 214 21.17 -4.75 27.60
N THR A 215 21.01 -4.87 26.28
CA THR A 215 19.73 -5.18 25.63
C THR A 215 19.90 -6.39 24.72
N ASP A 216 19.32 -7.52 25.15
CA ASP A 216 19.39 -8.77 24.40
C ASP A 216 18.74 -8.62 23.01
N ARG A 217 19.51 -8.89 21.95
CA ARG A 217 19.05 -9.09 20.56
C ARG A 217 18.44 -7.84 19.89
N VAL A 218 19.20 -6.73 19.92
CA VAL A 218 18.91 -5.51 19.13
C VAL A 218 19.57 -5.58 17.75
N THR A 219 18.87 -5.11 16.73
CA THR A 219 19.40 -4.94 15.36
C THR A 219 19.05 -3.57 14.78
N ILE A 220 19.73 -3.15 13.72
CA ILE A 220 19.33 -2.00 12.91
C ILE A 220 18.43 -2.52 11.80
N LEU A 221 17.19 -2.05 11.72
CA LEU A 221 16.28 -2.37 10.62
C LEU A 221 16.34 -1.23 9.59
N TYR A 222 16.60 -1.55 8.32
CA TYR A 222 16.75 -0.55 7.27
C TYR A 222 16.03 -0.97 5.98
N ARG A 223 15.71 0.00 5.13
CA ARG A 223 15.04 -0.19 3.85
C ARG A 223 16.06 -0.56 2.77
N THR A 224 15.79 -1.64 2.04
CA THR A 224 16.63 -2.13 0.95
C THR A 224 16.49 -1.28 -0.32
N ASN A 225 17.28 -1.57 -1.35
CA ASN A 225 17.08 -1.00 -2.69
C ASN A 225 15.72 -1.37 -3.29
N SER A 226 15.25 -2.60 -3.08
CA SER A 226 13.91 -3.04 -3.49
C SER A 226 12.84 -2.24 -2.73
N GLY A 227 13.01 -2.08 -1.42
CA GLY A 227 12.17 -1.23 -0.58
C GLY A 227 12.12 0.22 -1.05
N ASN A 228 13.25 0.82 -1.45
CA ASN A 228 13.27 2.17 -2.01
C ASN A 228 12.49 2.25 -3.33
N ARG A 229 12.64 1.27 -4.23
CA ARG A 229 11.91 1.25 -5.50
C ARG A 229 10.41 1.09 -5.30
N PHE A 230 10.00 0.18 -4.42
CA PHE A 230 8.60 0.02 -4.04
C PHE A 230 8.05 1.29 -3.41
N LEU A 231 8.78 1.87 -2.44
CA LEU A 231 8.35 3.10 -1.79
C LEU A 231 8.15 4.24 -2.80
N ASN A 232 9.10 4.43 -3.73
CA ASN A 232 8.97 5.43 -4.80
C ASN A 232 7.74 5.20 -5.69
N ALA A 233 7.33 3.93 -5.89
CA ALA A 233 6.13 3.60 -6.65
C ALA A 233 4.83 3.89 -5.88
N VAL A 234 4.86 3.93 -4.55
CA VAL A 234 3.68 4.11 -3.70
C VAL A 234 3.62 5.46 -2.97
N THR A 235 4.67 6.28 -3.02
CA THR A 235 4.70 7.62 -2.39
C THR A 235 5.07 8.69 -3.39
N ILE A 236 4.36 8.75 -4.51
CA ILE A 236 4.60 9.73 -5.57
C ILE A 236 4.80 11.12 -4.94
N LYS A 237 6.04 11.63 -5.03
CA LYS A 237 6.37 13.03 -4.80
C LYS A 237 6.08 13.83 -6.07
#